data_AF-A0A376RA04-F1
#
_entry.id   AF-A0A376RA04-F1
#
_cell.length_a   1.000
_cell.length_b   1.000
_cell.length_c   1.000
_cell.angle_alpha   90.00
_cell.angle_beta   90.00
_cell.angle_gamma   90.00
#
_symmetry.space_group_name_H-M   'P 1'
#
loop_
_entity.id
_entity.type
_entity.pdbx_description
1 polymer ?
#
loop_
_entity_poly.entity_id
_entity_poly.type
_entity_poly.pdbx_seq_one_letter_code
_entity_poly.pdbx_strand_id
1 'polypeptide(L)'
;MGDAFGGRDHTTVLHACRKIEQLREESHDIKEDFSNLIRHCHRKPMKFTVEREHLLKPLQQVSGPLGGRPTLPILGNLLLQVADGTLSLTGTDLEMEMVARVALVQQHEPGATTVPARKFFDICRGLPEGAEIAVQLGR
;
A
#
# COMPACT_ATOMS: atom_id res chain seq x y z
N MET A 1 -5.44 -22.96 13.60
CA MET A 1 -4.60 -21.74 13.52
C MET A 1 -3.27 -22.13 12.88
N GLY A 2 -3.19 -22.06 11.56
CA GLY A 2 -2.04 -22.55 10.78
C GLY A 2 -2.06 -22.15 9.28
N ASP A 3 -3.19 -21.63 8.78
CA ASP A 3 -3.36 -21.36 7.34
C ASP A 3 -2.94 -19.95 6.89
N ALA A 4 -2.50 -19.07 7.81
CA ALA A 4 -2.17 -17.69 7.47
C ALA A 4 -0.80 -17.52 6.78
N PHE A 5 0.06 -18.56 6.79
CA PHE A 5 1.43 -18.50 6.25
C PHE A 5 1.84 -19.76 5.46
N GLY A 6 0.93 -20.32 4.66
CA GLY A 6 1.28 -21.36 3.69
C GLY A 6 1.89 -22.64 4.29
N GLY A 7 1.44 -23.05 5.47
CA GLY A 7 1.88 -24.29 6.11
C GLY A 7 3.23 -24.25 6.82
N ARG A 8 3.82 -23.07 7.07
CA ARG A 8 5.06 -22.95 7.86
C ARG A 8 4.72 -22.71 9.34
N ASP A 9 5.35 -23.48 10.23
CA ASP A 9 5.17 -23.37 11.67
C ASP A 9 5.42 -21.94 12.16
N HIS A 10 4.56 -21.45 13.06
CA HIS A 10 4.69 -20.10 13.65
C HIS A 10 6.04 -19.91 14.37
N THR A 11 6.67 -20.99 14.80
CA THR A 11 8.02 -21.00 15.36
C THR A 11 9.07 -20.57 14.33
N THR A 12 8.92 -20.90 13.04
CA THR A 12 9.85 -20.52 11.97
C THR A 12 9.81 -19.03 11.68
N VAL A 13 8.62 -18.41 11.70
CA VAL A 13 8.48 -16.95 11.53
C VAL A 13 9.10 -16.21 12.72
N LEU A 14 8.84 -16.68 13.95
CA LEU A 14 9.45 -16.12 15.15
C LEU A 14 10.98 -16.33 15.19
N HIS A 15 11.49 -17.43 14.64
CA HIS A 15 12.94 -17.65 14.49
C HIS A 15 13.56 -16.73 13.44
N ALA A 16 12.88 -16.49 12.32
CA ALA A 16 13.34 -15.55 11.30
C ALA A 16 13.39 -14.12 11.85
N CYS A 17 12.34 -13.67 12.55
CA CYS A 17 12.32 -12.34 13.17
C CYS A 17 13.44 -12.18 14.21
N ARG A 18 13.61 -13.15 15.12
CA ARG A 18 14.68 -13.13 16.11
C ARG A 18 16.08 -13.16 15.49
N LYS A 19 16.27 -13.90 14.39
CA LYS A 19 17.56 -13.95 13.70
C LYS A 19 17.87 -12.63 12.98
N ILE A 20 16.86 -11.97 12.42
CA ILE A 20 17.00 -10.63 11.84
C ILE A 20 17.37 -9.62 12.93
N GLU A 21 16.73 -9.67 14.10
CA GLU A 21 17.09 -8.82 15.26
C GLU A 21 18.52 -9.07 15.73
N GLN A 22 18.92 -10.33 15.86
CA GLN A 22 20.30 -10.70 16.22
C GLN A 22 21.33 -10.20 15.20
N LEU A 23 21.09 -10.40 13.90
CA LEU A 23 21.99 -9.95 12.84
C LEU A 23 22.11 -8.41 12.77
N ARG A 24 21.04 -7.70 13.15
CA ARG A 24 21.05 -6.23 13.29
C ARG A 24 21.88 -5.74 14.49
N GLU A 25 22.10 -6.58 15.51
CA GLU A 25 22.95 -6.24 16.66
C GLU A 25 24.42 -6.62 16.41
N GLU A 26 24.67 -7.69 15.65
CA GLU A 26 26.01 -8.25 15.44
C GLU A 26 26.80 -7.56 14.30
N SER A 27 26.13 -6.92 13.34
CA SER A 27 26.78 -6.28 12.19
C SER A 27 26.45 -4.79 12.08
N HIS A 28 27.50 -3.97 12.08
CA HIS A 28 27.39 -2.51 11.90
C HIS A 28 26.77 -2.16 10.54
N ASP A 29 27.16 -2.86 9.47
CA ASP A 29 26.67 -2.63 8.11
C ASP A 29 25.18 -2.96 7.97
N ILE A 30 24.73 -4.08 8.52
CA ILE A 30 23.32 -4.47 8.52
C ILE A 30 22.48 -3.49 9.35
N LYS A 31 23.02 -3.03 10.48
CA LYS A 31 22.36 -2.03 11.32
C LYS A 31 22.21 -0.70 10.60
N GLU A 32 23.24 -0.27 9.88
CA GLU A 32 23.24 0.95 9.09
C GLU A 32 22.28 0.84 7.90
N ASP A 33 22.33 -0.25 7.15
CA ASP A 33 21.39 -0.53 6.05
C ASP A 33 19.95 -0.59 6.52
N PHE A 34 19.67 -1.27 7.64
CA PHE A 34 18.33 -1.33 8.21
C PHE A 34 17.88 0.03 8.76
N SER A 35 18.80 0.79 9.36
CA SER A 35 18.52 2.16 9.80
C SER A 35 18.27 3.09 8.62
N ASN A 36 18.97 2.90 7.50
CA ASN A 36 18.76 3.63 6.25
C ASN A 36 17.41 3.25 5.64
N LEU A 37 17.07 1.95 5.61
CA LEU A 37 15.77 1.44 5.15
C LEU A 37 14.62 2.02 5.99
N ILE A 38 14.75 2.03 7.32
CA ILE A 38 13.76 2.63 8.23
C ILE A 38 13.71 4.14 8.08
N ARG A 39 14.85 4.84 8.02
CA ARG A 39 14.90 6.31 7.84
C ARG A 39 14.26 6.73 6.52
N HIS A 40 14.36 5.92 5.47
CA HIS A 40 13.72 6.19 4.18
C HIS A 40 12.24 5.76 4.16
N CYS A 41 11.84 4.75 4.95
CA CYS A 41 10.44 4.35 5.11
C CYS A 41 9.62 5.23 6.07
N HIS A 42 10.24 5.95 7.02
CA HIS A 42 9.53 6.75 8.03
C HIS A 42 9.11 8.16 7.58
N ARG A 43 9.03 8.40 6.27
CA ARG A 43 8.91 9.75 5.72
C ARG A 43 7.45 10.20 5.62
N LYS A 44 6.89 10.62 6.77
CA LYS A 44 5.56 11.22 6.97
C LYS A 44 4.36 10.31 6.60
N PRO A 45 3.24 10.38 7.36
CA PRO A 45 2.04 9.66 6.97
C PRO A 45 1.50 10.27 5.67
N MET A 46 1.35 9.47 4.62
CA MET A 46 0.64 9.89 3.41
C MET A 46 -0.73 10.42 3.80
N LYS A 47 -1.11 11.58 3.27
CA LYS A 47 -2.43 12.17 3.43
C LYS A 47 -2.90 12.79 2.12
N PHE A 48 -4.16 12.62 1.77
CA PHE A 48 -4.78 13.36 0.67
C PHE A 48 -6.28 13.48 0.88
N THR A 49 -6.88 14.49 0.24
CA THR A 49 -8.33 14.64 0.13
C THR A 49 -8.70 14.78 -1.34
N VAL A 50 -9.74 14.06 -1.76
CA VAL A 50 -10.19 14.04 -3.16
C VAL A 50 -11.70 13.82 -3.21
N GLU A 51 -12.37 14.43 -4.18
CA GLU A 51 -13.78 14.14 -4.43
C GLU A 51 -13.95 12.72 -4.97
N ARG A 52 -15.00 12.05 -4.53
CA ARG A 52 -15.34 10.68 -4.93
C ARG A 52 -15.34 10.49 -6.45
N GLU A 53 -15.92 11.42 -7.18
CA GLU A 53 -16.10 11.35 -8.63
C GLU A 53 -14.76 11.34 -9.38
N HIS A 54 -13.76 12.06 -8.86
CA HIS A 54 -12.40 12.06 -9.40
C HIS A 54 -11.65 10.74 -9.14
N LEU A 55 -12.07 9.96 -8.15
CA LEU A 55 -11.37 8.74 -7.73
C LEU A 55 -11.97 7.45 -8.30
N LEU A 56 -13.29 7.41 -8.56
CA LEU A 56 -13.97 6.18 -8.97
C LEU A 56 -13.49 5.60 -10.31
N LYS A 57 -13.39 6.44 -11.34
CA LYS A 57 -12.95 5.98 -12.68
C LYS A 57 -11.50 5.48 -12.66
N PRO A 58 -10.52 6.22 -12.10
CA PRO A 58 -9.16 5.72 -11.89
C PRO A 58 -9.12 4.38 -11.13
N LEU A 59 -9.83 4.28 -10.00
CA LEU A 59 -9.86 3.05 -9.20
C LEU A 59 -10.41 1.85 -9.98
N GLN A 60 -11.47 2.04 -10.76
CA GLN A 60 -12.02 0.98 -11.59
C GLN A 60 -11.01 0.49 -12.64
N GLN A 61 -10.25 1.41 -13.25
CA GLN A 61 -9.24 1.08 -14.26
C GLN A 61 -8.09 0.24 -13.68
N VAL A 62 -7.58 0.61 -12.50
CA VAL A 62 -6.43 -0.07 -11.89
C VAL A 62 -6.80 -1.32 -11.10
N SER A 63 -8.07 -1.45 -10.68
CA SER A 63 -8.56 -2.65 -9.98
C SER A 63 -8.98 -3.77 -10.92
N GLY A 64 -9.18 -3.48 -12.21
CA GLY A 64 -9.60 -4.45 -13.22
C GLY A 64 -8.63 -5.63 -13.42
N PRO A 65 -7.31 -5.38 -13.60
CA PRO A 65 -6.31 -6.44 -13.71
C PRO A 65 -6.16 -7.29 -12.45
N LEU A 66 -6.50 -6.73 -11.28
CA LEU A 66 -6.36 -7.39 -9.98
C LEU A 66 -7.45 -8.43 -9.70
N GLY A 67 -8.06 -8.99 -10.74
CA GLY A 67 -9.19 -9.91 -10.65
C GLY A 67 -8.93 -11.18 -9.84
N GLY A 68 -10.01 -11.92 -9.57
CA GLY A 68 -9.95 -13.26 -8.98
C GLY A 68 -9.32 -13.34 -7.58
N ARG A 69 -8.82 -14.54 -7.23
CA ARG A 69 -8.01 -14.75 -6.03
C ARG A 69 -6.54 -14.69 -6.46
N PRO A 70 -5.80 -13.63 -6.11
CA PRO A 70 -4.39 -13.51 -6.51
C PRO A 70 -3.57 -14.63 -5.88
N THR A 71 -2.55 -15.10 -6.61
CA THR A 71 -1.60 -16.11 -6.13
C THR A 71 -0.81 -15.61 -4.92
N LEU A 72 -0.52 -14.31 -4.87
CA LEU A 72 0.16 -13.64 -3.76
C LEU A 72 -0.75 -12.53 -3.17
N PRO A 73 -0.99 -12.50 -1.85
CA PRO A 73 -1.91 -11.53 -1.24
C PRO A 73 -1.61 -10.06 -1.54
N ILE A 74 -0.33 -9.69 -1.70
CA ILE A 74 0.09 -8.30 -2.01
C ILE A 74 -0.38 -7.83 -3.39
N LEU A 75 -0.57 -8.75 -4.34
CA LEU A 75 -1.09 -8.45 -5.68
C LEU A 75 -2.60 -8.15 -5.65
N GLY A 76 -3.28 -8.45 -4.55
CA GLY A 76 -4.65 -7.97 -4.33
C GLY A 76 -4.73 -6.52 -3.88
N ASN A 77 -3.59 -5.85 -3.67
CA ASN A 77 -3.53 -4.46 -3.24
C ASN A 77 -3.25 -3.51 -4.41
N LEU A 78 -3.70 -2.27 -4.24
CA LEU A 78 -3.23 -1.12 -5.01
C LEU A 78 -2.10 -0.45 -4.27
N LEU A 79 -1.04 -0.08 -4.99
CA LEU A 79 -0.08 0.92 -4.54
C LEU A 79 -0.69 2.31 -4.73
N LEU A 80 -0.74 3.07 -3.64
CA LEU A 80 -1.09 4.48 -3.63
C LEU A 80 0.20 5.28 -3.42
N GLN A 81 0.41 6.33 -4.21
CA GLN A 81 1.55 7.21 -4.07
C GLN A 81 1.13 8.65 -4.28
N VAL A 82 1.44 9.51 -3.31
CA VAL A 82 1.25 10.96 -3.39
C VAL A 82 2.61 11.59 -3.60
N ALA A 83 2.79 12.26 -4.74
CA ALA A 83 3.98 13.03 -5.08
C ALA A 83 3.61 14.15 -6.06
N ASP A 84 4.27 15.30 -5.95
CA ASP A 84 4.16 16.41 -6.92
C ASP A 84 2.70 16.81 -7.26
N GLY A 85 1.85 16.93 -6.24
CA GLY A 85 0.44 17.29 -6.44
C GLY A 85 -0.41 16.21 -7.12
N THR A 86 0.07 14.97 -7.18
CA THR A 86 -0.58 13.88 -7.90
C THR A 86 -0.71 12.64 -7.02
N LEU A 87 -1.89 12.03 -7.01
CA LEU A 87 -2.11 10.67 -6.52
C LEU A 87 -1.96 9.69 -7.70
N SER A 88 -0.97 8.82 -7.61
CA SER A 88 -0.83 7.67 -8.49
C SER A 88 -1.42 6.43 -7.83
N LEU A 89 -2.23 5.69 -8.59
CA LEU A 89 -2.77 4.40 -8.20
C LEU A 89 -2.22 3.35 -9.15
N THR A 90 -1.64 2.28 -8.61
CA THR A 90 -1.01 1.23 -9.40
C THR A 90 -1.55 -0.14 -8.97
N GLY A 91 -2.00 -0.93 -9.93
CA GLY A 91 -2.36 -2.34 -9.76
C GLY A 91 -1.56 -3.22 -10.71
N THR A 92 -1.14 -4.40 -10.26
CA THR A 92 -0.39 -5.37 -11.07
C THR A 92 -0.69 -6.82 -10.70
N ASP A 93 -0.60 -7.72 -11.68
CA ASP A 93 -0.67 -9.17 -11.55
C ASP A 93 0.67 -9.88 -11.85
N LEU A 94 1.78 -9.11 -11.90
CA LEU A 94 3.14 -9.48 -12.33
C LEU A 94 3.34 -9.64 -13.85
N GLU A 95 2.28 -9.70 -14.65
CA GLU A 95 2.39 -9.73 -16.12
C GLU A 95 2.15 -8.33 -16.69
N MET A 96 1.18 -7.62 -16.12
CA MET A 96 0.80 -6.27 -16.52
C MET A 96 0.74 -5.33 -15.31
N GLU A 97 0.98 -4.04 -15.58
CA GLU A 97 0.82 -2.96 -14.61
C GLU A 97 -0.11 -1.89 -15.19
N MET A 98 -1.11 -1.52 -14.40
CA MET A 98 -2.03 -0.42 -14.71
C MET A 98 -1.78 0.73 -13.75
N VAL A 99 -1.53 1.92 -14.30
CA VAL A 99 -1.32 3.14 -13.53
C VAL A 99 -2.37 4.18 -13.91
N ALA A 100 -3.05 4.73 -12.90
CA ALA A 100 -3.91 5.89 -13.06
C ALA A 100 -3.40 7.05 -12.19
N ARG A 101 -3.57 8.28 -12.68
CA ARG A 101 -3.12 9.49 -11.99
C ARG A 101 -4.29 10.44 -11.78
N VAL A 102 -4.37 11.00 -10.58
CA VAL A 102 -5.38 11.98 -10.18
C VAL A 102 -4.66 13.21 -9.66
N ALA A 103 -4.95 14.37 -10.26
CA ALA A 103 -4.45 15.64 -9.74
C ALA A 103 -5.10 15.95 -8.40
N LEU A 104 -4.30 16.29 -7.40
CA LEU A 104 -4.75 16.67 -6.06
C LEU A 104 -4.81 18.19 -5.98
N VAL A 105 -6.03 18.73 -5.98
CA VAL A 105 -6.27 20.18 -5.86
C VAL A 105 -6.24 20.63 -4.40
N GLN A 106 -6.58 19.72 -3.48
CA GLN A 106 -6.66 19.98 -2.04
C GLN A 106 -5.33 19.67 -1.32
N GLN A 107 -5.27 19.97 -0.02
CA GLN A 107 -4.08 19.76 0.80
C GLN A 107 -3.71 18.27 0.87
N HIS A 108 -2.42 17.98 0.69
CA HIS A 108 -1.89 16.62 0.66
C HIS A 108 -0.49 16.56 1.29
N GLU A 109 -0.14 15.37 1.80
CA GLU A 109 1.19 15.04 2.30
C GLU A 109 1.76 13.89 1.46
N PRO A 110 2.96 14.06 0.88
CA PRO A 110 3.61 13.01 0.10
C PRO A 110 3.81 11.73 0.91
N GLY A 111 3.76 10.59 0.22
CA GLY A 111 3.98 9.28 0.82
C GLY A 111 3.49 8.15 -0.08
N ALA A 112 3.71 6.91 0.35
CA ALA A 112 3.29 5.71 -0.37
C ALA A 112 2.73 4.66 0.60
N THR A 113 1.73 3.91 0.16
CA THR A 113 1.19 2.75 0.89
C THR A 113 0.54 1.76 -0.06
N THR A 114 0.18 0.58 0.42
CA THR A 114 -0.68 -0.33 -0.32
C THR A 114 -1.99 -0.58 0.42
N VAL A 115 -3.10 -0.69 -0.31
CA VAL A 115 -4.42 -0.97 0.26
C VAL A 115 -5.15 -2.07 -0.52
N PRO A 116 -6.00 -2.90 0.10
CA PRO A 116 -6.77 -3.91 -0.63
C PRO A 116 -7.66 -3.27 -1.69
N ALA A 117 -7.40 -3.58 -2.96
CA ALA A 117 -7.99 -2.89 -4.11
C ALA A 117 -9.52 -2.92 -4.08
N ARG A 118 -10.07 -4.13 -3.90
CA ARG A 118 -11.52 -4.35 -3.95
C ARG A 118 -12.24 -3.64 -2.82
N LYS A 119 -11.73 -3.74 -1.59
CA LYS A 119 -12.34 -3.10 -0.42
C LYS A 119 -12.30 -1.58 -0.56
N PHE A 120 -11.16 -1.03 -0.98
CA PHE A 120 -11.01 0.41 -1.15
C PHE A 120 -11.97 0.94 -2.21
N PHE A 121 -12.06 0.29 -3.38
CA PHE A 121 -13.02 0.64 -4.41
C PHE A 121 -14.48 0.55 -3.94
N ASP A 122 -14.87 -0.54 -3.28
CA ASP A 122 -16.23 -0.74 -2.80
C ASP A 122 -16.64 0.32 -1.75
N ILE A 123 -15.72 0.70 -0.86
CA ILE A 123 -15.92 1.79 0.11
C ILE A 123 -16.15 3.12 -0.62
N CYS A 124 -15.25 3.51 -1.53
CA CYS A 124 -15.38 4.77 -2.27
C CYS A 124 -16.68 4.83 -3.08
N ARG A 125 -17.07 3.71 -3.70
CA ARG A 125 -18.31 3.60 -4.48
C ARG A 125 -19.56 3.74 -3.61
N GLY A 126 -19.53 3.20 -2.40
CA GLY A 126 -20.64 3.23 -1.45
C GLY A 126 -20.88 4.60 -0.79
N LEU A 127 -19.96 5.55 -0.93
CA LEU A 127 -20.16 6.92 -0.45
C LEU A 127 -21.18 7.67 -1.31
N PRO A 128 -21.87 8.69 -0.75
CA PRO A 128 -22.79 9.56 -1.48
C PRO A 128 -22.11 10.30 -2.65
N GLU A 129 -22.91 10.71 -3.63
CA GLU A 129 -22.44 11.58 -4.71
C GLU A 129 -21.93 12.92 -4.16
N GLY A 130 -20.79 13.40 -4.68
CA GLY A 130 -20.15 14.63 -4.24
C GLY A 130 -19.43 14.53 -2.88
N ALA A 131 -19.29 13.32 -2.32
CA ALA A 131 -18.56 13.13 -1.07
C ALA A 131 -17.07 13.42 -1.22
N GLU A 132 -16.49 14.13 -0.26
CA GLU A 132 -15.04 14.26 -0.11
C GLU A 132 -14.45 13.06 0.65
N ILE A 133 -13.36 12.50 0.11
CA ILE A 133 -12.68 11.34 0.68
C ILE A 133 -11.33 11.79 1.21
N ALA A 134 -11.20 11.84 2.54
CA ALA A 134 -9.93 12.09 3.22
C ALA A 134 -9.27 10.76 3.63
N VAL A 135 -8.06 10.52 3.12
CA VAL A 135 -7.26 9.32 3.45
C VAL A 135 -6.00 9.75 4.18
N GLN A 136 -5.69 9.06 5.29
CA GLN A 136 -4.45 9.27 6.04
C GLN A 136 -3.92 7.94 6.59
N LEU A 137 -2.60 7.78 6.65
CA LEU A 137 -1.98 6.67 7.36
C LEU A 137 -1.98 6.94 8.88
N GLY A 138 -2.61 6.04 9.64
CA GLY A 138 -2.59 6.06 11.10
C GLY A 138 -1.19 5.79 11.65
N ARG A 139 -0.88 6.39 12.81
CA ARG A 139 0.34 6.09 13.58
C ARG A 139 0.16 4.86 14.46
#